data_AF-A0A177G6C3-F1
#
_entry.id   AF-A0A177G6C3-F1
#
_cell.length_a   1.000
_cell.length_b   1.000
_cell.length_c   1.000
_cell.angle_alpha   90.00
_cell.angle_beta   90.00
_cell.angle_gamma   90.00
#
_symmetry.space_group_name_H-M   'P 1'
#
loop_
_entity.id
_entity.type
_entity.pdbx_description
1 polymer ?
#
loop_
_entity_poly.entity_id
_entity_poly.type
_entity_poly.pdbx_seq_one_letter_code
_entity_poly.pdbx_strand_id
1 'polypeptide(L)'
;MFTDYLGRVSPAWSTSVGRGTSVDWPVGSGTRGNDGIASYVANTEGSIGYVEYAYAERNHLPMVQLQNKAGDFVTASAESFAKAADSAVWDDKTLTAALSDTKGEGAWPIVTTTYVLVPQHSAGTEHGQAVRTFFRWGLTNGEAASRKLDYVPIPARVRTMALGLLDQLVHPGTPAE
;
A
#
# COMPACT_ATOMS: atom_id res chain seq x y z
N MET A 1 2.94 7.27 -1.33
CA MET A 1 3.77 6.33 -0.53
C MET A 1 5.23 6.78 -0.49
N PHE A 2 5.97 6.74 -1.61
CA PHE A 2 7.42 7.01 -1.59
C PHE A 2 7.77 8.43 -1.08
N THR A 3 7.11 9.47 -1.60
CA THR A 3 7.29 10.85 -1.11
C THR A 3 6.84 11.06 0.33
N ASP A 4 5.86 10.28 0.81
CA ASP A 4 5.48 10.28 2.23
C ASP A 4 6.59 9.70 3.12
N TYR A 5 7.19 8.58 2.72
CA TYR A 5 8.36 8.03 3.41
C TYR A 5 9.52 9.04 3.45
N LEU A 6 9.89 9.63 2.30
CA LEU A 6 10.97 10.62 2.23
C LEU A 6 10.70 11.82 3.15
N GLY A 7 9.47 12.32 3.17
CA GLY A 7 9.07 13.41 4.07
C GLY A 7 9.02 13.03 5.55
N ARG A 8 9.10 11.74 5.92
CA ARG A 8 9.21 11.29 7.33
C ARG A 8 10.66 11.21 7.78
N VAL A 9 11.55 10.74 6.90
CA VAL A 9 12.95 10.45 7.26
C VAL A 9 13.92 11.57 6.91
N SER A 10 13.51 12.52 6.06
CA SER A 10 14.35 13.65 5.65
C SER A 10 13.67 14.99 5.92
N PRO A 11 14.12 15.75 6.94
CA PRO A 11 13.64 17.11 7.19
C PRO A 11 13.82 18.02 5.98
N ALA A 12 14.95 17.92 5.29
CA ALA A 12 15.23 18.71 4.09
C ALA A 12 14.18 18.44 3.00
N TRP A 13 13.87 17.17 2.71
CA TRP A 13 12.82 16.81 1.75
C TRP A 13 11.45 17.33 2.18
N SER A 14 11.12 17.17 3.47
CA SER A 14 9.82 17.62 4.00
C SER A 14 9.61 19.12 3.84
N THR A 15 10.67 19.93 3.97
CA THR A 15 10.60 21.39 3.82
C THR A 15 10.61 21.83 2.36
N SER A 16 11.40 21.19 1.49
CA SER A 16 11.61 21.68 0.12
C SER A 16 10.68 21.07 -0.92
N VAL A 17 10.40 19.76 -0.86
CA VAL A 17 9.62 19.04 -1.88
C VAL A 17 8.25 18.62 -1.35
N GLY A 18 8.19 18.19 -0.09
CA GLY A 18 6.95 17.75 0.55
C GLY A 18 6.45 16.38 0.08
N ARG A 19 5.14 16.17 0.20
CA ARG A 19 4.48 14.88 -0.01
C ARG A 19 3.30 15.05 -0.97
N GLY A 20 3.15 14.12 -1.91
CA GLY A 20 2.08 14.18 -2.90
C GLY A 20 2.13 13.04 -3.90
N THR A 21 1.03 12.89 -4.65
CA THR A 21 0.96 12.00 -5.83
C THR A 21 1.68 12.60 -7.04
N SER A 22 1.85 13.93 -7.06
CA SER A 22 2.73 14.68 -7.94
C SER A 22 3.49 15.71 -7.10
N VAL A 23 4.78 15.86 -7.35
CA VAL A 23 5.67 16.83 -6.70
C VAL A 23 6.66 17.38 -7.71
N ASP A 24 7.24 18.55 -7.43
CA ASP A 24 8.30 19.13 -8.25
C ASP A 24 9.62 18.43 -7.92
N TRP A 25 9.92 17.36 -8.66
CA TRP A 25 11.13 16.57 -8.48
C TRP A 25 12.39 17.41 -8.73
N PRO A 26 13.36 17.46 -7.80
CA PRO A 26 14.59 18.22 -8.00
C PRO A 26 15.43 17.69 -9.17
N VAL A 27 15.40 16.38 -9.39
CA VAL A 27 16.14 15.64 -10.42
C VAL A 27 15.38 14.36 -10.79
N GLY A 28 15.79 13.72 -11.88
CA GLY A 28 15.33 12.41 -12.32
C GLY A 28 14.64 12.44 -13.67
N SER A 29 14.46 11.25 -14.26
CA SER A 29 13.71 11.07 -15.50
C SER A 29 12.34 10.48 -15.19
N GLY A 30 11.28 11.19 -15.61
CA GLY A 30 9.91 10.71 -15.45
C GLY A 30 9.61 9.57 -16.43
N THR A 31 9.19 8.43 -15.91
CA THR A 31 8.71 7.29 -16.71
C THR A 31 7.28 6.95 -16.29
N ARG A 32 6.52 6.33 -17.21
CA ARG A 32 5.10 6.07 -17.00
C ARG A 32 4.89 4.72 -16.29
N GLY A 33 4.38 4.77 -15.06
CA GLY A 33 3.98 3.59 -14.29
C GLY A 33 5.14 2.69 -13.84
N ASN A 34 4.84 1.64 -13.09
CA ASN A 34 5.86 0.72 -12.57
C ASN A 34 6.63 0.00 -13.67
N ASP A 35 5.95 -0.44 -14.75
CA ASP A 35 6.61 -1.07 -15.89
C ASP A 35 7.65 -0.16 -16.55
N GLY A 36 7.31 1.12 -16.71
CA GLY A 36 8.22 2.11 -17.29
C GLY A 36 9.45 2.35 -16.43
N ILE A 37 9.28 2.45 -15.11
CA ILE A 37 10.40 2.60 -14.17
C ILE A 37 11.26 1.33 -14.16
N ALA A 38 10.65 0.15 -14.06
CA ALA A 38 11.35 -1.13 -14.02
C ALA A 38 12.19 -1.35 -15.29
N SER A 39 11.60 -1.10 -16.47
CA SER A 39 12.30 -1.20 -17.75
C SER A 39 13.45 -0.19 -17.85
N TYR A 40 13.23 1.06 -17.41
CA TYR A 40 14.30 2.06 -17.41
C TYR A 40 15.47 1.65 -16.53
N VAL A 41 15.19 1.15 -15.32
CA VAL A 41 16.22 0.69 -14.38
C VAL A 41 17.00 -0.49 -14.95
N ALA A 42 16.31 -1.47 -15.55
CA ALA A 42 16.94 -2.64 -16.17
C ALA A 42 17.93 -2.28 -17.29
N ASN A 43 17.64 -1.20 -18.04
CA ASN A 43 18.38 -0.84 -19.25
C ASN A 43 19.35 0.33 -19.05
N THR A 44 19.44 0.92 -17.85
CA THR A 44 20.26 2.10 -17.59
C THR A 44 21.24 1.82 -16.46
N GLU A 45 22.51 1.67 -16.80
CA GLU A 45 23.57 1.46 -15.82
C GLU A 45 23.66 2.62 -14.81
N GLY A 46 23.83 2.29 -13.53
CA GLY A 46 23.91 3.27 -12.44
C GLY A 46 22.59 3.94 -12.07
N SER A 47 21.47 3.54 -12.66
CA SER A 47 20.16 4.10 -12.34
C SER A 47 19.59 3.59 -11.00
N ILE A 48 18.68 4.37 -10.42
CA ILE A 48 17.88 3.99 -9.25
C ILE A 48 16.43 4.43 -9.47
N GLY A 49 15.49 3.58 -9.09
CA GLY A 49 14.05 3.85 -9.21
C GLY A 49 13.27 3.26 -8.04
N TYR A 50 12.05 3.76 -7.83
CA TYR A 50 11.11 3.20 -6.88
C TYR A 50 9.97 2.52 -7.63
N VAL A 51 9.73 1.24 -7.35
CA VAL A 51 8.64 0.45 -7.95
C VAL A 51 7.98 -0.40 -6.88
N GLU A 52 6.76 -0.85 -7.16
CA GLU A 52 6.10 -1.88 -6.35
C GLU A 52 6.90 -3.21 -6.43
N TYR A 53 6.94 -3.95 -5.33
CA TYR A 53 7.80 -5.12 -5.14
C TYR A 53 7.66 -6.17 -6.24
N ALA A 54 6.43 -6.49 -6.65
CA ALA A 54 6.17 -7.51 -7.67
C ALA A 54 6.85 -7.16 -9.02
N TYR A 55 6.97 -5.87 -9.34
CA TYR A 55 7.64 -5.43 -10.56
C TYR A 55 9.15 -5.61 -10.47
N ALA A 56 9.76 -5.34 -9.32
CA ALA A 56 11.18 -5.61 -9.13
C ALA A 56 11.48 -7.11 -9.16
N GLU A 57 10.69 -7.91 -8.43
CA GLU A 57 10.85 -9.37 -8.34
C GLU A 57 10.72 -10.04 -9.73
N ARG A 58 9.66 -9.73 -10.48
CA ARG A 58 9.38 -10.35 -11.79
C ARG A 58 10.34 -9.93 -12.90
N ASN A 59 10.93 -8.74 -12.78
CA ASN A 59 11.97 -8.28 -13.71
C ASN A 59 13.39 -8.61 -13.21
N HIS A 60 13.52 -9.34 -12.11
CA HIS A 60 14.79 -9.72 -11.49
C HIS A 60 15.72 -8.53 -11.23
N LEU A 61 15.14 -7.39 -10.82
CA LEU A 61 15.89 -6.18 -10.53
C LEU A 61 16.62 -6.33 -9.19
N PRO A 62 17.89 -5.91 -9.09
CA PRO A 62 18.55 -5.78 -7.80
C PRO A 62 17.78 -4.84 -6.88
N MET A 63 17.48 -5.29 -5.67
CA MET A 63 16.78 -4.51 -4.66
C MET A 63 17.73 -4.12 -3.52
N VAL A 64 17.60 -2.90 -3.04
CA VAL A 64 18.37 -2.41 -1.88
C VAL A 64 17.80 -2.95 -0.58
N GLN A 65 18.64 -2.97 0.47
CA GLN A 65 18.15 -2.99 1.84
C GLN A 65 17.94 -1.56 2.32
N LEU A 66 16.95 -1.35 3.19
CA LEU A 66 16.70 -0.06 3.83
C LEU A 66 16.76 -0.21 5.33
N GLN A 67 17.37 0.77 5.99
CA GLN A 67 17.28 0.87 7.44
C GLN A 67 15.84 1.26 7.82
N ASN A 68 15.21 0.46 8.67
CA ASN A 68 13.89 0.76 9.22
C ASN A 68 14.00 1.68 10.45
N LYS A 69 12.84 2.04 11.00
CA LYS A 69 12.76 2.90 12.20
C LYS A 69 13.36 2.30 13.46
N ALA A 70 13.38 0.97 13.56
CA ALA A 70 13.99 0.24 14.68
C ALA A 70 15.53 0.18 14.56
N GLY A 71 16.09 0.55 13.39
CA GLY A 71 17.53 0.56 13.12
C GLY A 71 18.03 -0.64 12.33
N ASP A 72 17.14 -1.59 11.96
CA ASP A 72 17.48 -2.80 11.21
C ASP A 72 17.62 -2.51 9.72
N PHE A 73 18.62 -3.09 9.07
CA PHE A 73 18.67 -3.14 7.60
C PHE A 73 17.80 -4.31 7.12
N VAL A 74 16.67 -3.97 6.50
CA VAL A 74 15.63 -4.92 6.11
C VAL A 74 15.61 -5.06 4.59
N THR A 75 15.33 -6.27 4.10
CA THR A 75 15.03 -6.52 2.68
C THR A 75 13.52 -6.50 2.44
N ALA A 76 13.10 -6.00 1.28
CA ALA A 76 11.71 -6.03 0.84
C ALA A 76 11.24 -7.49 0.69
N SER A 77 10.19 -7.88 1.42
CA SER A 77 9.60 -9.21 1.35
C SER A 77 8.19 -9.21 1.94
N ALA A 78 7.39 -10.23 1.60
CA ALA A 78 6.06 -10.39 2.16
C ALA A 78 6.06 -10.40 3.71
N GLU A 79 7.11 -10.93 4.34
CA GLU A 79 7.25 -10.94 5.79
C GLU A 79 7.53 -9.54 6.34
N SER A 80 8.46 -8.78 5.75
CA SER A 80 8.81 -7.45 6.25
C SER A 80 7.69 -6.42 6.01
N PHE A 81 6.91 -6.59 4.94
CA PHE A 81 5.69 -5.81 4.71
C PHE A 81 4.59 -6.14 5.74
N ALA A 82 4.40 -7.41 6.10
CA ALA A 82 3.44 -7.82 7.13
C ALA A 82 3.79 -7.21 8.50
N LYS A 83 5.08 -7.22 8.88
CA LYS A 83 5.56 -6.56 10.11
C LYS A 83 5.24 -5.06 10.14
N ALA A 84 5.33 -4.38 9.00
CA ALA A 84 4.92 -2.98 8.90
C ALA A 84 3.41 -2.81 9.11
N ALA A 85 2.58 -3.65 8.47
CA ALA A 85 1.13 -3.62 8.62
C ALA A 85 0.66 -3.95 10.05
N ASP A 86 1.33 -4.90 10.71
CA ASP A 86 1.01 -5.32 12.08
C ASP A 86 1.37 -4.26 13.11
N SER A 87 2.46 -3.51 12.91
CA SER A 87 2.90 -2.43 13.80
C SER A 87 2.18 -1.10 13.55
N ALA A 88 1.37 -1.00 12.50
CA ALA A 88 0.61 0.20 12.19
C ALA A 88 -0.66 0.35 13.05
N VAL A 89 -1.00 1.61 13.31
CA VAL A 89 -2.28 2.00 13.92
C VAL A 89 -3.29 2.18 12.80
N TRP A 90 -4.33 1.35 12.82
CA TRP A 90 -5.42 1.40 11.86
C TRP A 90 -6.59 2.19 12.44
N ASP A 91 -7.21 3.01 11.61
CA ASP A 91 -8.48 3.64 11.93
C ASP A 91 -9.62 2.66 11.62
N ASP A 92 -10.37 2.25 12.64
CA ASP A 92 -11.39 1.21 12.51
C ASP A 92 -12.61 1.62 11.67
N LYS A 93 -12.81 2.93 11.45
CA LYS A 93 -13.95 3.48 10.69
C LYS A 93 -13.65 3.60 9.20
N THR A 94 -12.42 3.96 8.87
CA THR A 94 -11.96 4.25 7.51
C THR A 94 -11.03 3.17 6.96
N LEU A 95 -10.57 2.25 7.82
CA LEU A 95 -9.52 1.27 7.55
C LEU A 95 -8.21 1.91 7.07
N THR A 96 -7.98 3.18 7.37
CA THR A 96 -6.77 3.86 6.94
C THR A 96 -5.66 3.67 7.96
N ALA A 97 -4.43 3.57 7.47
CA ALA A 97 -3.23 3.49 8.30
C ALA A 97 -2.04 4.15 7.61
N ALA A 98 -1.19 4.80 8.40
CA ALA A 98 0.14 5.18 7.94
C ALA A 98 1.07 3.96 8.05
N LEU A 99 1.42 3.38 6.91
CA LEU A 99 2.27 2.18 6.83
C LEU A 99 3.74 2.49 6.51
N SER A 100 4.06 3.72 6.12
CA SER A 100 5.44 4.18 5.95
C SER A 100 6.12 4.41 7.30
N ASP A 101 7.36 3.95 7.44
CA ASP A 101 8.24 4.19 8.59
C ASP A 101 7.56 3.86 9.94
N THR A 102 7.00 2.65 10.01
CA THR A 102 6.42 2.07 11.23
C THR A 102 7.50 1.57 12.18
N LYS A 103 7.14 1.36 13.46
CA LYS A 103 8.10 1.03 14.53
C LYS A 103 8.41 -0.47 14.67
N GLY A 104 7.84 -1.34 13.82
CA GLY A 104 8.03 -2.78 13.93
C GLY A 104 9.49 -3.20 13.67
N GLU A 105 10.05 -4.04 14.53
CA GLU A 105 11.33 -4.71 14.27
C GLU A 105 11.23 -5.52 12.97
N GLY A 106 12.27 -5.45 12.13
CA GLY A 106 12.25 -6.09 10.80
C GLY A 106 11.15 -5.59 9.84
N ALA A 107 10.43 -4.51 10.15
CA ALA A 107 9.44 -3.94 9.24
C ALA A 107 10.12 -3.22 8.07
N TRP A 108 9.62 -3.44 6.85
CA TRP A 108 10.07 -2.66 5.69
C TRP A 108 9.54 -1.22 5.80
N PRO A 109 10.38 -0.20 5.58
CA PRO A 109 9.97 1.18 5.88
C PRO A 109 9.08 1.84 4.83
N ILE A 110 8.92 1.25 3.63
CA ILE A 110 8.12 1.85 2.54
C ILE A 110 6.97 0.91 2.16
N VAL A 111 5.88 0.95 2.94
CA VAL A 111 4.69 0.14 2.72
C VAL A 111 3.47 1.04 2.54
N THR A 112 2.54 0.60 1.70
CA THR A 112 1.19 1.16 1.60
C THR A 112 0.19 0.02 1.45
N THR A 113 -1.05 0.29 1.84
CA THR A 113 -2.18 -0.52 1.41
C THR A 113 -2.83 0.16 0.21
N THR A 114 -3.61 -0.60 -0.55
CA THR A 114 -4.50 -0.06 -1.58
C THR A 114 -5.93 -0.08 -1.06
N TYR A 115 -6.75 0.83 -1.60
CA TYR A 115 -8.13 1.02 -1.16
C TYR A 115 -9.07 0.89 -2.34
N VAL A 116 -10.29 0.45 -2.04
CA VAL A 116 -11.41 0.51 -2.97
C VAL A 116 -12.47 1.43 -2.40
N LEU A 117 -12.97 2.33 -3.23
CA LEU A 117 -14.05 3.25 -2.88
C LEU A 117 -15.37 2.72 -3.41
N VAL A 118 -16.35 2.52 -2.52
CA VAL A 118 -17.69 2.05 -2.89
C VAL A 118 -18.70 3.16 -2.56
N PRO A 119 -19.48 3.67 -3.54
CA PRO A 119 -20.50 4.67 -3.27
C PRO A 119 -21.59 4.12 -2.35
N GLN A 120 -21.81 4.77 -1.20
CA GLN A 120 -22.76 4.31 -0.18
C GLN A 120 -24.20 4.25 -0.71
N HIS A 121 -24.64 5.25 -1.47
CA HIS A 121 -26.00 5.33 -2.01
C HIS A 121 -26.31 4.21 -3.02
N SER A 122 -25.29 3.64 -3.66
CA SER A 122 -25.46 2.54 -4.62
C SER A 122 -25.38 1.16 -3.99
N ALA A 123 -25.03 1.06 -2.70
CA ALA A 123 -24.70 -0.21 -2.07
C ALA A 123 -25.88 -1.20 -1.98
N GLY A 124 -27.12 -0.70 -1.95
CA GLY A 124 -28.34 -1.52 -1.98
C GLY A 124 -28.77 -1.99 -3.38
N THR A 125 -28.21 -1.42 -4.44
CA THR A 125 -28.52 -1.82 -5.83
C THR A 125 -27.96 -3.20 -6.15
N GLU A 126 -28.44 -3.83 -7.23
CA GLU A 126 -27.88 -5.10 -7.73
C GLU A 126 -26.36 -5.02 -7.96
N HIS A 127 -25.88 -3.92 -8.57
CA HIS A 127 -24.45 -3.69 -8.74
C HIS A 127 -23.70 -3.54 -7.40
N GLY A 128 -24.28 -2.83 -6.44
CA GLY A 128 -23.71 -2.69 -5.09
C GLY A 128 -23.58 -4.05 -4.38
N GLN A 129 -24.60 -4.91 -4.52
CA GLN A 129 -24.58 -6.27 -3.98
C GLN A 129 -23.49 -7.13 -4.65
N ALA A 130 -23.32 -7.05 -5.97
CA ALA A 130 -22.27 -7.75 -6.69
C ALA A 130 -20.86 -7.30 -6.25
N VAL A 131 -20.64 -5.99 -6.12
CA VAL A 131 -19.39 -5.41 -5.62
C VAL A 131 -19.05 -5.91 -4.22
N ARG A 132 -20.03 -5.90 -3.30
CA ARG A 132 -19.85 -6.41 -1.93
C ARG A 132 -19.52 -7.90 -1.93
N THR A 133 -20.21 -8.69 -2.74
CA THR A 133 -19.98 -10.14 -2.87
C THR A 133 -18.56 -10.42 -3.36
N PHE A 134 -18.10 -9.69 -4.39
CA PHE A 134 -16.74 -9.80 -4.92
C PHE A 134 -15.68 -9.50 -3.86
N PHE A 135 -15.78 -8.36 -3.16
CA PHE A 135 -14.78 -8.02 -2.13
C PHE A 135 -14.84 -8.92 -0.90
N ARG A 136 -16.04 -9.34 -0.48
CA ARG A 136 -16.19 -10.35 0.57
C ARG A 136 -15.50 -11.66 0.18
N TRP A 137 -15.68 -12.13 -1.05
CA TRP A 137 -15.00 -13.33 -1.54
C TRP A 137 -13.48 -13.13 -1.55
N GLY A 138 -12.98 -12.00 -2.06
CA GLY A 138 -11.55 -11.69 -2.06
C GLY A 138 -10.94 -11.68 -0.65
N LEU A 139 -11.63 -11.07 0.31
CA LEU A 139 -11.20 -11.02 1.71
C LEU A 139 -11.19 -12.40 2.39
N THR A 140 -12.09 -13.31 2.01
CA THR A 140 -12.27 -14.61 2.68
C THR A 140 -11.55 -15.76 1.99
N ASN A 141 -11.41 -15.72 0.67
CA ASN A 141 -10.89 -16.81 -0.17
C ASN A 141 -9.70 -16.39 -1.03
N GLY A 142 -9.45 -15.09 -1.20
CA GLY A 142 -8.47 -14.56 -2.15
C GLY A 142 -7.02 -14.57 -1.68
N GLU A 143 -6.74 -14.96 -0.44
CA GLU A 143 -5.39 -14.86 0.16
C GLU A 143 -4.33 -15.65 -0.63
N ALA A 144 -4.66 -16.87 -1.07
CA ALA A 144 -3.73 -17.65 -1.88
C ALA A 144 -3.44 -17.00 -3.23
N ALA A 145 -4.43 -16.33 -3.83
CA ALA A 145 -4.26 -15.61 -5.09
C ALA A 145 -3.42 -14.35 -4.91
N SER A 146 -3.61 -13.60 -3.81
CA SER A 146 -2.81 -12.40 -3.53
C SER A 146 -1.33 -12.75 -3.35
N ARG A 147 -1.02 -13.83 -2.62
CA ARG A 147 0.35 -14.29 -2.39
C ARG A 147 1.07 -14.70 -3.67
N LYS A 148 0.36 -15.33 -4.62
CA LYS A 148 0.90 -15.66 -5.96
C LYS A 148 1.23 -14.42 -6.79
N LEU A 149 0.66 -13.27 -6.43
CA LEU A 149 0.92 -11.98 -7.05
C LEU A 149 1.86 -11.12 -6.21
N ASP A 150 2.54 -11.71 -5.22
CA ASP A 150 3.52 -11.06 -4.36
C ASP A 150 2.93 -10.01 -3.40
N TYR A 151 1.60 -9.97 -3.28
CA TYR A 151 0.90 -9.12 -2.32
C TYR A 151 0.82 -9.76 -0.94
N VAL A 152 0.96 -8.90 0.07
CA VAL A 152 0.81 -9.26 1.48
C VAL A 152 -0.67 -9.21 1.86
N PRO A 153 -1.22 -10.29 2.42
CA PRO A 153 -2.55 -10.24 2.98
C PRO A 153 -2.63 -9.21 4.11
N ILE A 154 -3.72 -8.44 4.14
CA ILE A 154 -3.97 -7.52 5.26
C ILE A 154 -4.05 -8.31 6.58
N PRO A 155 -3.65 -7.71 7.71
CA PRO A 155 -3.75 -8.36 9.02
C PRO A 155 -5.17 -8.86 9.30
N ALA A 156 -5.29 -9.99 10.00
CA ALA A 156 -6.59 -10.61 10.29
C ALA A 156 -7.57 -9.63 10.97
N ARG A 157 -7.07 -8.76 11.86
CA ARG A 157 -7.87 -7.68 12.48
C ARG A 157 -8.47 -6.73 11.45
N VAL A 158 -7.69 -6.32 10.45
CA VAL A 158 -8.12 -5.39 9.39
C VAL A 158 -9.11 -6.07 8.46
N ARG A 159 -8.90 -7.34 8.15
CA ARG A 159 -9.86 -8.15 7.40
C ARG A 159 -11.21 -8.21 8.11
N THR A 160 -11.24 -8.45 9.43
CA THR A 160 -12.48 -8.47 10.21
C THR A 160 -13.19 -7.12 10.17
N MET A 161 -12.46 -6.01 10.34
CA MET A 161 -13.03 -4.67 10.24
C MET A 161 -13.60 -4.38 8.84
N ALA A 162 -12.88 -4.79 7.78
CA ALA A 162 -13.33 -4.63 6.39
C ALA A 162 -14.61 -5.40 6.09
N LEU A 163 -14.72 -6.65 6.57
CA LEU A 163 -15.94 -7.44 6.44
C LEU A 163 -17.12 -6.79 7.18
N GLY A 164 -16.86 -6.24 8.38
CA GLY A 164 -17.88 -5.50 9.15
C GLY A 164 -18.38 -4.25 8.44
N LEU A 165 -17.48 -3.45 7.86
CA LEU A 165 -17.88 -2.26 7.08
C LEU A 165 -18.65 -2.65 5.81
N LEU A 166 -18.27 -3.73 5.12
CA LEU A 166 -19.03 -4.25 3.98
C LEU A 166 -20.46 -4.66 4.37
N ASP A 167 -20.70 -5.12 5.60
CA ASP A 167 -22.04 -5.46 6.08
C ASP A 167 -22.89 -4.22 6.40
N GLN A 168 -22.27 -3.15 6.89
CA GLN A 168 -22.96 -1.89 7.17
C GLN A 168 -23.46 -1.20 5.89
N LEU A 169 -22.81 -1.41 4.75
CA LEU A 169 -23.23 -0.85 3.46
C LEU A 169 -24.64 -1.29 3.01
N VAL A 170 -25.26 -2.30 3.62
CA VAL A 170 -26.63 -2.76 3.31
C VAL A 170 -27.72 -1.84 3.86
N HIS A 171 -27.41 -1.16 4.96
CA HIS A 171 -28.34 -0.28 5.64
C HIS A 171 -27.78 1.13 5.49
N PRO A 172 -28.08 1.85 4.40
CA PRO A 172 -27.83 3.28 4.41
C PRO A 172 -28.59 3.80 5.62
N GLY A 173 -27.87 4.30 6.62
CA GLY A 173 -28.49 5.16 7.61
C GLY A 173 -29.28 6.18 6.82
N THR A 174 -30.56 6.34 7.17
CA THR A 174 -31.39 7.42 6.65
C THR A 174 -30.53 8.68 6.60
N PRO A 175 -30.44 9.38 5.45
CA PRO A 175 -29.66 10.61 5.39
C PRO A 175 -30.05 11.49 6.57
N ALA A 176 -29.08 11.99 7.32
CA ALA A 176 -29.34 13.06 8.27
C ALA A 176 -29.84 14.25 7.44
N GLU A 177 -31.11 14.62 7.65
CA GLU A 177 -31.70 15.87 7.14
C GLU A 177 -30.92 17.09 7.63
#